data_AF-A0A3L6R4P1-F1
#
_entry.id   AF-A0A3L6R4P1-F1
#
_cell.length_a   1.000
_cell.length_b   1.000
_cell.length_c   1.000
_cell.angle_alpha   90.00
_cell.angle_beta   90.00
_cell.angle_gamma   90.00
#
_symmetry.space_group_name_H-M   'P 1'
#
loop_
_entity.id
_entity.type
_entity.pdbx_description
1 polymer ?
#
loop_
_entity_poly.entity_id
_entity_poly.type
_entity_poly.pdbx_seq_one_letter_code
_entity_poly.pdbx_strand_id
1 'polypeptide(L)'
;MAPASVALHPPTTSCSFPTGAGRRSRPQWGPPASLAPLAPAPTPEVPRRLLLPVAAGIWDFISGGAGGGAAAASLAVRRGMQLFRQGDVAGSLAEFDKAVEMDPRQKQYLWQRGLSLYYLDRFEEGAEQFRLDVAANPNDTEESIWCFLCEAQLCGIEEARKRSGDYMASLAFVHCQCRNWDLEEENGSAVQVTRHVYLLLYCNGIPLRRY
;
A
#
# COMPACT_ATOMS: atom_id res chain seq x y z
N MET A 1 -56.25 45.15 20.57
CA MET A 1 -55.63 46.37 21.09
C MET A 1 -54.32 46.62 20.33
N ALA A 2 -54.12 47.85 19.89
CA ALA A 2 -52.86 48.49 19.48
C ALA A 2 -52.76 49.81 20.31
N PRO A 3 -51.79 50.75 20.15
CA PRO A 3 -50.53 50.80 19.37
C PRO A 3 -49.30 50.52 20.27
N ALA A 4 -48.05 50.99 20.12
CA ALA A 4 -47.33 51.91 19.19
C ALA A 4 -45.84 51.44 19.04
N SER A 5 -44.95 51.92 18.14
CA SER A 5 -44.59 53.25 17.58
C SER A 5 -43.76 54.11 18.57
N VAL A 6 -42.63 54.78 18.26
CA VAL A 6 -42.01 55.39 17.04
C VAL A 6 -40.46 55.36 17.25
N ALA A 7 -39.58 54.92 16.34
CA ALA A 7 -39.00 55.49 15.09
C ALA A 7 -37.80 56.48 15.21
N LEU A 8 -36.90 56.33 14.21
CA LEU A 8 -35.56 56.90 13.93
C LEU A 8 -35.43 58.44 13.88
N HIS A 9 -34.18 58.94 13.85
CA HIS A 9 -33.72 59.94 12.84
C HIS A 9 -32.19 59.90 12.56
N PRO A 10 -31.70 60.31 11.35
CA PRO A 10 -30.29 60.26 10.92
C PRO A 10 -29.66 61.64 10.59
N PRO A 11 -28.42 61.67 10.08
CA PRO A 11 -28.02 62.55 8.96
C PRO A 11 -27.41 61.73 7.80
N THR A 12 -27.92 61.79 6.55
CA THR A 12 -27.59 62.77 5.48
C THR A 12 -26.07 62.84 5.16
N THR A 13 -25.62 62.71 3.91
CA THR A 13 -26.12 63.35 2.68
C THR A 13 -26.01 62.48 1.41
N SER A 14 -26.87 62.79 0.43
CA SER A 14 -26.90 62.22 -0.92
C SER A 14 -26.22 63.15 -1.96
N CYS A 15 -25.82 62.58 -3.10
CA CYS A 15 -26.11 63.08 -4.46
C CYS A 15 -25.51 62.09 -5.50
N SER A 16 -26.31 61.31 -6.22
CA SER A 16 -27.08 61.69 -7.43
C SER A 16 -26.28 61.56 -8.74
N PHE A 17 -26.39 60.40 -9.39
CA PHE A 17 -26.02 60.20 -10.79
C PHE A 17 -27.23 60.47 -11.70
N PRO A 18 -27.12 61.31 -12.74
CA PRO A 18 -28.15 61.44 -13.77
C PRO A 18 -27.86 60.51 -14.96
N THR A 19 -28.81 59.64 -15.30
CA THR A 19 -28.84 58.92 -16.58
C THR A 19 -29.50 59.84 -17.62
N GLY A 20 -28.80 60.22 -18.70
CA GLY A 20 -29.35 61.11 -19.71
C GLY A 20 -28.65 60.98 -21.07
N ALA A 21 -29.33 60.35 -22.03
CA ALA A 21 -28.82 60.21 -23.40
C ALA A 21 -28.96 61.51 -24.20
N GLY A 22 -27.91 61.91 -24.92
CA GLY A 22 -27.95 63.09 -25.79
C GLY A 22 -26.83 63.07 -26.84
N ARG A 23 -27.17 62.85 -28.11
CA ARG A 23 -26.24 63.01 -29.24
C ARG A 23 -25.79 64.47 -29.36
N ARG A 24 -24.49 64.73 -29.49
CA ARG A 24 -23.93 65.91 -30.21
C ARG A 24 -22.46 65.68 -30.63
N SER A 25 -22.20 65.89 -31.93
CA SER A 25 -20.92 66.24 -32.59
C SER A 25 -19.59 65.63 -32.09
N ARG A 26 -18.97 64.77 -32.92
CA ARG A 26 -17.54 64.43 -32.86
C ARG A 26 -16.66 65.67 -33.13
N PRO A 27 -15.62 65.95 -32.33
CA PRO A 27 -14.47 66.72 -32.79
C PRO A 27 -13.51 65.79 -33.55
N GLN A 28 -13.19 66.16 -34.79
CA GLN A 28 -12.24 65.42 -35.64
C GLN A 28 -10.81 65.82 -35.26
N TRP A 29 -10.10 64.95 -34.55
CA TRP A 29 -8.65 65.07 -34.36
C TRP A 29 -7.93 64.14 -35.33
N GLY A 30 -7.00 64.69 -36.12
CA GLY A 30 -6.15 63.93 -37.02
C GLY A 30 -5.14 63.05 -36.26
N PRO A 31 -4.54 62.04 -36.92
CA PRO A 31 -3.65 61.10 -36.25
C PRO A 31 -2.32 61.77 -35.87
N PRO A 32 -1.86 61.69 -34.60
CA PRO A 32 -0.45 61.83 -34.30
C PRO A 32 0.33 60.63 -34.86
N ALA A 33 1.61 60.85 -35.17
CA ALA A 33 2.41 59.92 -35.95
C ALA A 33 2.57 58.52 -35.33
N SER A 34 2.70 57.51 -36.20
CA SER A 34 3.00 56.13 -35.83
C SER A 34 4.35 56.02 -35.12
N LEU A 35 4.32 55.76 -33.81
CA LEU A 35 5.50 55.31 -33.07
C LEU A 35 5.54 53.78 -33.16
N ALA A 36 6.57 53.25 -33.80
CA ALA A 36 6.80 51.81 -33.89
C ALA A 36 6.99 51.20 -32.49
N PRO A 37 6.48 49.98 -32.23
CA PRO A 37 6.73 49.31 -30.97
C PRO A 37 8.23 49.01 -30.82
N LEU A 38 8.81 49.33 -29.65
CA LEU A 38 10.17 48.93 -29.34
C LEU A 38 10.28 47.40 -29.34
N ALA A 39 11.32 46.88 -29.98
CA ALA A 39 11.62 45.46 -29.94
C ALA A 39 11.99 45.01 -28.51
N PRO A 40 11.55 43.82 -28.05
CA PRO A 40 11.97 43.29 -26.76
C PRO A 40 13.47 42.98 -26.76
N ALA A 41 14.12 43.19 -25.61
CA ALA A 41 15.53 42.90 -25.44
C ALA A 41 15.83 41.38 -25.58
N PRO A 42 17.00 40.99 -26.11
CA PRO A 42 17.36 39.59 -26.25
C PRO A 42 17.60 38.94 -24.88
N THR A 43 16.75 37.98 -24.52
CA THR A 43 17.03 37.04 -23.44
C THR A 43 18.06 35.99 -23.91
N PRO A 44 19.01 35.57 -23.07
CA PRO A 44 19.93 34.50 -23.44
C PRO A 44 19.18 33.16 -23.53
N GLU A 45 19.04 32.61 -24.74
CA GLU A 45 18.50 31.27 -24.93
C GLU A 45 19.52 30.22 -24.45
N VAL A 46 19.30 29.72 -23.23
CA VAL A 46 20.06 28.57 -22.71
C VAL A 46 19.60 27.31 -23.47
N PRO A 47 20.50 26.61 -24.19
CA PRO A 47 20.10 25.48 -25.01
C PRO A 47 19.59 24.32 -24.14
N ARG A 48 18.33 23.91 -24.39
CA ARG A 48 17.58 22.87 -23.66
C ARG A 48 18.29 21.51 -23.49
N ARG A 49 19.42 21.27 -24.17
CA ARG A 49 20.21 20.02 -24.09
C ARG A 49 21.14 19.91 -22.88
N LEU A 50 21.31 20.96 -22.06
CA LEU A 50 22.19 20.93 -20.88
C LEU A 50 21.47 20.69 -19.53
N LEU A 51 20.16 20.40 -19.53
CA LEU A 51 19.34 20.28 -18.30
C LEU A 51 18.92 18.84 -17.91
N LEU A 52 19.49 17.82 -18.56
CA LEU A 52 19.25 16.39 -18.24
C LEU A 52 20.62 15.68 -18.27
N PRO A 53 21.19 15.31 -17.10
CA PRO A 53 20.64 14.18 -16.35
C PRO A 53 20.49 14.39 -14.82
N VAL A 54 20.87 15.56 -14.28
CA VAL A 54 20.98 15.75 -12.81
C VAL A 54 19.61 15.64 -12.11
N ALA A 55 18.52 16.06 -12.76
CA ALA A 55 17.17 15.99 -12.19
C ALA A 55 16.70 14.55 -11.92
N ALA A 56 17.11 13.56 -12.72
CA ALA A 56 16.77 12.16 -12.48
C ALA A 56 17.45 11.64 -11.21
N GLY A 57 18.78 11.82 -11.10
CA GLY A 57 19.54 11.41 -9.91
C GLY A 57 19.15 12.16 -8.64
N ILE A 58 18.78 13.44 -8.73
CA ILE A 58 18.24 14.20 -7.59
C ILE A 58 16.83 13.73 -7.23
N TRP A 59 15.97 13.40 -8.20
CA TRP A 59 14.64 12.88 -7.90
C TRP A 59 14.70 11.48 -7.28
N ASP A 60 15.62 10.61 -7.74
CA ASP A 60 15.90 9.32 -7.10
C ASP A 60 16.47 9.52 -5.68
N PHE A 61 17.36 10.49 -5.46
CA PHE A 61 17.89 10.79 -4.14
C PHE A 61 16.81 11.32 -3.16
N ILE A 62 15.92 12.21 -3.63
CA ILE A 62 14.83 12.78 -2.81
C ILE A 62 13.70 11.76 -2.59
N SER A 63 13.42 10.90 -3.57
CA SER A 63 12.33 9.90 -3.54
C SER A 63 12.78 8.51 -3.08
N GLY A 64 14.01 8.37 -2.56
CA GLY A 64 14.55 7.11 -2.06
C GLY A 64 14.68 5.99 -3.11
N GLY A 65 14.89 6.34 -4.39
CA GLY A 65 15.11 5.39 -5.47
C GLY A 65 13.97 4.38 -5.63
N ALA A 66 12.72 4.85 -5.58
CA ALA A 66 11.52 4.00 -5.49
C ALA A 66 11.40 2.89 -6.57
N GLY A 67 12.01 3.06 -7.75
CA GLY A 67 12.11 2.01 -8.77
C GLY A 67 13.21 0.97 -8.51
N GLY A 68 14.32 1.37 -7.89
CA GLY A 68 15.44 0.50 -7.54
C GLY A 68 15.17 -0.35 -6.29
N GLY A 69 14.60 0.27 -5.24
CA GLY A 69 14.24 -0.42 -4.00
C GLY A 69 13.26 -1.58 -4.23
N ALA A 70 12.18 -1.33 -4.96
CA ALA A 70 11.18 -2.35 -5.31
C ALA A 70 11.79 -3.52 -6.10
N ALA A 71 12.64 -3.24 -7.10
CA ALA A 71 13.29 -4.28 -7.90
C ALA A 71 14.31 -5.11 -7.09
N ALA A 72 15.08 -4.47 -6.20
CA ALA A 72 16.00 -5.14 -5.30
C ALA A 72 15.26 -6.00 -4.25
N ALA A 73 14.16 -5.48 -3.70
CA ALA A 73 13.28 -6.21 -2.80
C ALA A 73 12.66 -7.44 -3.49
N SER A 74 12.11 -7.31 -4.71
CA SER A 74 11.63 -8.46 -5.48
C SER A 74 12.73 -9.50 -5.83
N LEU A 75 14.00 -9.10 -5.89
CA LEU A 75 15.12 -10.04 -6.00
C LEU A 75 15.36 -10.79 -4.67
N ALA A 76 15.29 -10.11 -3.53
CA ALA A 76 15.42 -10.73 -2.22
C ALA A 76 14.25 -11.69 -1.92
N VAL A 77 13.00 -11.35 -2.25
CA VAL A 77 11.85 -12.28 -2.16
C VAL A 77 12.10 -13.56 -2.95
N ARG A 78 12.63 -13.47 -4.18
CA ARG A 78 12.95 -14.65 -5.00
C ARG A 78 14.09 -15.50 -4.40
N ARG A 79 15.06 -14.88 -3.74
CA ARG A 79 16.15 -15.57 -3.02
C ARG A 79 15.65 -16.23 -1.75
N GLY A 80 14.82 -15.55 -0.95
CA GLY A 80 14.15 -16.12 0.21
C GLY A 80 13.37 -17.38 -0.18
N MET A 81 12.58 -17.29 -1.25
CA MET A 81 11.89 -18.46 -1.82
C MET A 81 12.81 -19.56 -2.37
N GLN A 82 14.06 -19.25 -2.76
CA GLN A 82 15.03 -20.27 -3.16
C GLN A 82 15.64 -20.97 -1.93
N LEU A 83 16.02 -20.21 -0.90
CA LEU A 83 16.59 -20.74 0.34
C LEU A 83 15.57 -21.61 1.09
N PHE A 84 14.31 -21.17 1.16
CA PHE A 84 13.21 -21.96 1.72
C PHE A 84 13.06 -23.32 1.02
N ARG A 85 13.15 -23.32 -0.32
CA ARG A 85 13.15 -24.54 -1.15
C ARG A 85 14.42 -25.39 -1.05
N GLN A 86 15.47 -24.90 -0.40
CA GLN A 86 16.67 -25.67 -0.09
C GLN A 86 16.63 -26.20 1.36
N GLY A 87 15.58 -25.91 2.12
CA GLY A 87 15.47 -26.21 3.55
C GLY A 87 16.18 -25.20 4.45
N ASP A 88 16.80 -24.16 3.89
CA ASP A 88 17.38 -23.05 4.65
C ASP A 88 16.30 -22.03 5.00
N VAL A 89 15.49 -22.39 6.00
CA VAL A 89 14.38 -21.56 6.49
C VAL A 89 14.90 -20.30 7.23
N ALA A 90 16.09 -20.37 7.83
CA ALA A 90 16.71 -19.22 8.49
C ALA A 90 17.20 -18.19 7.45
N GLY A 91 17.91 -18.65 6.41
CA GLY A 91 18.31 -17.82 5.29
C GLY A 91 17.12 -17.28 4.49
N SER A 92 16.01 -18.04 4.37
CA SER A 92 14.81 -17.54 3.71
C SER A 92 14.20 -16.36 4.43
N LEU A 93 14.04 -16.48 5.76
CA LEU A 93 13.54 -15.39 6.59
C LEU A 93 14.43 -14.15 6.50
N ALA A 94 15.75 -14.32 6.52
CA ALA A 94 16.69 -13.19 6.40
C ALA A 94 16.55 -12.43 5.06
N GLU A 95 16.40 -13.12 3.93
CA GLU A 95 16.15 -12.43 2.64
C GLU A 95 14.72 -11.85 2.55
N PHE A 96 13.72 -12.40 3.26
CA PHE A 96 12.39 -11.80 3.37
C PHE A 96 12.37 -10.54 4.24
N ASP A 97 13.03 -10.55 5.41
CA ASP A 97 13.19 -9.36 6.26
C ASP A 97 13.90 -8.23 5.50
N LYS A 98 14.98 -8.57 4.78
CA LYS A 98 15.69 -7.64 3.90
C LYS A 98 14.83 -7.11 2.73
N ALA A 99 13.90 -7.90 2.21
CA ALA A 99 12.93 -7.41 1.22
C ALA A 99 11.98 -6.36 1.82
N VAL A 100 11.57 -6.54 3.08
CA VAL A 100 10.77 -5.57 3.84
C VAL A 100 11.57 -4.30 4.17
N GLU A 101 12.87 -4.40 4.48
CA GLU A 101 13.74 -3.22 4.64
C GLU A 101 13.86 -2.40 3.35
N MET A 102 13.97 -3.06 2.20
CA MET A 102 14.12 -2.41 0.89
C MET A 102 12.80 -1.85 0.31
N ASP A 103 11.66 -2.46 0.62
CA ASP A 103 10.34 -1.88 0.36
C ASP A 103 9.31 -2.31 1.44
N PRO A 104 9.09 -1.48 2.46
CA PRO A 104 8.17 -1.80 3.57
C PRO A 104 6.74 -2.09 3.13
N ARG A 105 6.32 -1.61 1.95
CA ARG A 105 4.96 -1.83 1.42
C ARG A 105 4.73 -3.29 1.02
N GLN A 106 5.79 -4.06 0.75
CA GLN A 106 5.66 -5.49 0.42
C GLN A 106 5.37 -6.37 1.64
N LYS A 107 5.59 -5.89 2.88
CA LYS A 107 5.35 -6.68 4.09
C LYS A 107 3.90 -7.21 4.18
N GLN A 108 2.93 -6.46 3.68
CA GLN A 108 1.51 -6.83 3.70
C GLN A 108 1.11 -7.90 2.67
N TYR A 109 2.04 -8.37 1.82
CA TYR A 109 1.79 -9.37 0.77
C TYR A 109 2.82 -10.51 0.79
N LEU A 110 3.49 -10.71 1.93
CA LEU A 110 4.66 -11.57 2.07
C LEU A 110 4.38 -12.80 2.95
N TRP A 111 3.28 -13.50 2.72
CA TRP A 111 2.93 -14.77 3.38
C TRP A 111 4.07 -15.81 3.44
N GLN A 112 5.01 -15.81 2.48
CA GLN A 112 6.17 -16.72 2.47
C GLN A 112 7.12 -16.46 3.67
N ARG A 113 7.14 -15.22 4.17
CA ARG A 113 7.79 -14.85 5.43
C ARG A 113 7.08 -15.49 6.62
N GLY A 114 5.75 -15.52 6.62
CA GLY A 114 4.93 -16.18 7.63
C GLY A 114 5.21 -17.68 7.73
N LEU A 115 5.38 -18.36 6.60
CA LEU A 115 5.80 -19.77 6.58
C LEU A 115 7.22 -19.98 7.11
N SER A 116 8.14 -19.08 6.77
CA SER A 116 9.50 -19.15 7.30
C SER A 116 9.52 -18.98 8.83
N LEU A 117 8.65 -18.11 9.37
CA LEU A 117 8.45 -17.95 10.80
C LEU A 117 7.83 -19.19 11.44
N TYR A 118 6.79 -19.79 10.83
CA TYR A 118 6.18 -21.04 11.30
C TYR A 118 7.19 -22.19 11.41
N TYR A 119 8.01 -22.42 10.38
CA TYR A 119 9.02 -23.50 10.37
C TYR A 119 10.30 -23.22 11.20
N LEU A 120 10.34 -22.05 11.85
CA LEU A 120 11.32 -21.65 12.87
C LEU A 120 10.68 -21.51 14.26
N ASP A 121 9.46 -22.02 14.45
CA ASP A 121 8.68 -21.98 15.69
C ASP A 121 8.37 -20.55 16.20
N ARG A 122 8.49 -19.54 15.34
CA ARG A 122 8.19 -18.12 15.61
C ARG A 122 6.71 -17.82 15.36
N PHE A 123 5.83 -18.60 15.98
CA PHE A 123 4.40 -18.64 15.67
C PHE A 123 3.67 -17.31 15.90
N GLU A 124 4.05 -16.51 16.89
CA GLU A 124 3.43 -15.19 17.15
C GLU A 124 3.63 -14.22 15.98
N GLU A 125 4.89 -14.12 15.51
CA GLU A 125 5.23 -13.31 14.34
C GLU A 125 4.68 -13.91 13.04
N GLY A 126 4.59 -15.24 12.95
CA GLY A 126 3.96 -15.94 11.84
C GLY A 126 2.48 -15.59 11.73
N ALA A 127 1.72 -15.73 12.81
CA ALA A 127 0.31 -15.36 12.88
C ALA A 127 0.11 -13.89 12.49
N GLU A 128 0.93 -12.99 13.02
CA GLU A 128 0.85 -11.57 12.67
C GLU A 128 1.16 -11.30 11.18
N GLN A 129 2.15 -11.99 10.62
CA GLN A 129 2.47 -11.89 9.20
C GLN A 129 1.32 -12.39 8.31
N PHE A 130 0.58 -13.43 8.73
CA PHE A 130 -0.61 -13.89 8.00
C PHE A 130 -1.82 -12.97 8.19
N ARG A 131 -2.03 -12.36 9.38
CA ARG A 131 -3.08 -11.35 9.57
C ARG A 131 -2.88 -10.13 8.68
N LEU A 132 -1.62 -9.69 8.51
CA LEU A 132 -1.29 -8.60 7.58
C LEU A 132 -1.61 -8.96 6.12
N ASP A 133 -1.36 -10.21 5.71
CA ASP A 133 -1.65 -10.69 4.34
C ASP A 133 -3.17 -10.81 4.11
N VAL A 134 -3.91 -11.46 5.02
CA VAL A 134 -5.38 -11.56 4.97
C VAL A 134 -6.05 -10.17 4.99
N ALA A 135 -5.50 -9.19 5.71
CA ALA A 135 -6.02 -7.83 5.69
C ALA A 135 -5.83 -7.12 4.34
N ALA A 136 -4.78 -7.48 3.58
CA ALA A 136 -4.48 -6.93 2.26
C ALA A 136 -5.11 -7.73 1.11
N ASN A 137 -5.36 -9.03 1.31
CA ASN A 137 -6.00 -9.96 0.39
C ASN A 137 -7.07 -10.84 1.08
N PRO A 138 -8.26 -10.30 1.42
CA PRO A 138 -9.27 -11.01 2.21
C PRO A 138 -9.94 -12.22 1.52
N ASN A 139 -9.63 -12.46 0.23
CA ASN A 139 -10.20 -13.55 -0.55
C ASN A 139 -9.36 -14.82 -0.52
N ASP A 140 -8.14 -14.78 0.02
CA ASP A 140 -7.31 -15.97 0.15
C ASP A 140 -7.54 -16.65 1.50
N THR A 141 -7.88 -17.94 1.42
CA THR A 141 -8.22 -18.75 2.58
C THR A 141 -7.00 -19.50 3.11
N GLU A 142 -5.93 -19.66 2.33
CA GLU A 142 -4.73 -20.37 2.78
C GLU A 142 -4.01 -19.60 3.90
N GLU A 143 -3.85 -18.28 3.80
CA GLU A 143 -3.24 -17.45 4.86
C GLU A 143 -4.08 -17.43 6.14
N SER A 144 -5.41 -17.48 6.02
CA SER A 144 -6.31 -17.62 7.19
C SER A 144 -6.11 -18.95 7.91
N ILE A 145 -5.90 -20.03 7.16
CA ILE A 145 -5.56 -21.36 7.70
C ILE A 145 -4.18 -21.33 8.37
N TRP A 146 -3.18 -20.71 7.74
CA TRP A 146 -1.85 -20.58 8.32
C TRP A 146 -1.83 -19.72 9.59
N CYS A 147 -2.64 -18.66 9.65
CA CYS A 147 -2.86 -17.90 10.88
C CYS A 147 -3.43 -18.80 11.99
N PHE A 148 -4.47 -19.59 11.69
CA PHE A 148 -5.03 -20.56 12.64
C PHE A 148 -3.99 -21.58 13.12
N LEU A 149 -3.18 -22.13 12.21
CA LEU A 149 -2.12 -23.09 12.55
C LEU A 149 -1.03 -22.47 13.44
N CYS A 150 -0.71 -21.18 13.26
CA CYS A 150 0.17 -20.45 14.17
C CYS A 150 -0.48 -20.25 15.55
N GLU A 151 -1.77 -19.89 15.61
CA GLU A 151 -2.47 -19.71 16.89
C GLU A 151 -2.65 -21.02 17.66
N ALA A 152 -2.95 -22.13 16.96
CA ALA A 152 -3.03 -23.46 17.55
C ALA A 152 -1.70 -23.90 18.19
N GLN A 153 -0.56 -23.48 17.63
CA GLN A 153 0.76 -23.71 18.22
C GLN A 153 1.05 -22.84 19.46
N LEU A 154 0.39 -21.69 19.59
CA LEU A 154 0.58 -20.77 20.71
C LEU A 154 -0.32 -21.08 21.92
N CYS A 155 -1.57 -21.49 21.69
CA CYS A 155 -2.56 -21.69 22.75
C CYS A 155 -3.32 -23.03 22.71
N GLY A 156 -2.96 -23.95 21.80
CA GLY A 156 -3.66 -25.22 21.59
C GLY A 156 -4.83 -25.11 20.60
N ILE A 157 -5.20 -26.24 20.00
CA ILE A 157 -6.21 -26.31 18.93
C ILE A 157 -7.58 -25.82 19.44
N GLU A 158 -8.00 -26.27 20.62
CA GLU A 158 -9.32 -25.93 21.16
C GLU A 158 -9.46 -24.43 21.51
N GLU A 159 -8.41 -23.75 21.96
CA GLU A 159 -8.46 -22.30 22.24
C GLU A 159 -8.35 -21.48 20.95
N ALA A 160 -7.54 -21.92 19.99
CA ALA A 160 -7.50 -21.34 18.64
C ALA A 160 -8.87 -21.45 17.96
N ARG A 161 -9.54 -22.62 18.06
CA ARG A 161 -10.91 -22.83 17.57
C ARG A 161 -11.90 -21.85 18.16
N LYS A 162 -11.88 -21.60 19.47
CA LYS A 162 -12.78 -20.62 20.12
C LYS A 162 -12.55 -19.21 19.60
N ARG A 163 -11.30 -18.84 19.27
CA ARG A 163 -10.94 -17.53 18.72
C ARG A 163 -11.35 -17.37 17.26
N SER A 164 -11.10 -18.38 16.43
CA SER A 164 -11.33 -18.34 14.96
C SER A 164 -12.73 -18.80 14.54
N GLY A 165 -13.46 -19.47 15.42
CA GLY A 165 -14.69 -20.20 15.12
C GLY A 165 -14.46 -21.57 14.49
N ASP A 166 -15.47 -22.45 14.62
CA ASP A 166 -15.46 -23.84 14.14
C ASP A 166 -15.22 -23.98 12.65
N TYR A 167 -15.64 -23.00 11.84
CA TYR A 167 -15.42 -22.97 10.40
C TYR A 167 -13.93 -23.00 10.06
N MET A 168 -13.13 -22.13 10.68
CA MET A 168 -11.69 -22.07 10.42
C MET A 168 -10.95 -23.30 10.96
N ALA A 169 -11.32 -23.80 12.13
CA ALA A 169 -10.78 -25.06 12.65
C ALA A 169 -11.07 -26.25 11.70
N SER A 170 -12.28 -26.33 11.16
CA SER A 170 -12.67 -27.37 10.20
C SER A 170 -11.95 -27.22 8.86
N LEU A 171 -11.80 -25.99 8.36
CA LEU A 171 -11.09 -25.70 7.12
C LEU A 171 -9.60 -26.04 7.24
N ALA A 172 -8.96 -25.68 8.36
CA ALA A 172 -7.58 -26.03 8.66
C ALA A 172 -7.39 -27.55 8.76
N PHE A 173 -8.32 -28.27 9.40
CA PHE A 173 -8.28 -29.73 9.48
C PHE A 173 -8.38 -30.39 8.10
N VAL A 174 -9.33 -29.98 7.25
CA VAL A 174 -9.44 -30.49 5.87
C VAL A 174 -8.19 -30.16 5.04
N HIS A 175 -7.66 -28.94 5.17
CA HIS A 175 -6.44 -28.51 4.50
C HIS A 175 -5.23 -29.39 4.87
N CYS A 176 -5.14 -29.80 6.13
CA CYS A 176 -4.11 -30.69 6.65
C CYS A 176 -4.32 -32.14 6.17
N GLN A 177 -5.54 -32.68 6.25
CA GLN A 177 -5.86 -34.01 5.70
C GLN A 177 -5.52 -34.12 4.21
N CYS A 178 -5.87 -33.13 3.39
CA CYS A 178 -5.54 -33.09 1.96
C CYS A 178 -4.03 -33.06 1.66
N ARG A 179 -3.20 -32.73 2.66
CA ARG A 179 -1.73 -32.69 2.58
C ARG A 179 -1.05 -33.82 3.37
N ASN A 180 -1.84 -34.75 3.93
CA ASN A 180 -1.39 -35.80 4.85
C ASN A 180 -0.60 -35.22 6.04
N TRP A 181 -1.16 -34.20 6.68
CA TRP A 181 -0.66 -33.59 7.92
C TRP A 181 -1.54 -33.98 9.09
N ASP A 182 -0.90 -34.44 10.14
CA ASP A 182 -1.54 -34.84 11.38
C ASP A 182 -1.62 -33.63 12.32
N LEU A 183 -2.85 -33.20 12.63
CA LEU A 183 -3.14 -32.20 13.66
C LEU A 183 -3.46 -32.92 14.98
N GLU A 184 -2.49 -33.65 15.52
CA GLU A 184 -2.69 -34.38 16.78
C GLU A 184 -2.42 -33.48 18.00
N GLU A 185 -3.33 -33.50 18.98
CA GLU A 185 -3.08 -33.03 20.34
C GLU A 185 -2.32 -34.12 21.12
N GLU A 186 -1.10 -34.46 20.71
CA GLU A 186 -0.34 -35.49 21.42
C GLU A 186 0.20 -34.98 22.77
N ASN A 187 -0.60 -35.16 23.82
CA ASN A 187 -0.21 -34.97 25.23
C ASN A 187 0.37 -33.59 25.58
N GLY A 188 -0.12 -32.52 24.95
CA GLY A 188 0.37 -31.15 25.16
C GLY A 188 1.64 -30.80 24.37
N SER A 189 2.05 -31.68 23.43
CA SER A 189 3.05 -31.39 22.42
C SER A 189 2.45 -30.59 21.24
N ALA A 190 3.32 -29.83 20.57
CA ALA A 190 3.02 -28.93 19.47
C ALA A 190 2.31 -29.62 18.27
N VAL A 191 1.45 -28.87 17.58
CA VAL A 191 0.68 -29.25 16.39
C VAL A 191 1.60 -29.30 15.15
N GLN A 192 2.49 -30.28 15.08
CA GLN A 192 3.61 -30.28 14.13
C GLN A 192 3.20 -30.62 12.68
N VAL A 193 2.92 -29.59 11.89
CA VAL A 193 2.96 -29.70 10.41
C VAL A 193 4.38 -30.07 9.96
N THR A 194 4.54 -31.26 9.40
CA THR A 194 5.86 -31.86 9.16
C THR A 194 6.68 -31.07 8.12
N ARG A 195 7.95 -30.82 8.46
CA ARG A 195 8.88 -29.89 7.76
C ARG A 195 9.08 -30.11 6.25
N HIS A 196 8.71 -31.27 5.71
CA HIS A 196 8.99 -31.66 4.32
C HIS A 196 7.94 -31.20 3.30
N VAL A 197 6.72 -30.84 3.72
CA VAL A 197 5.57 -30.98 2.80
C VAL A 197 5.21 -29.72 2.03
N TYR A 198 5.33 -28.50 2.60
CA TYR A 198 5.06 -27.29 1.81
C TYR A 198 6.02 -27.13 0.62
N LEU A 199 7.25 -27.60 0.83
CA LEU A 199 8.32 -27.65 -0.16
C LEU A 199 7.96 -28.54 -1.37
N LEU A 200 7.01 -29.48 -1.25
CA LEU A 200 6.55 -30.31 -2.36
C LEU A 200 5.37 -29.69 -3.13
N LEU A 201 4.46 -29.02 -2.42
CA LEU A 201 3.16 -28.59 -2.94
C LEU A 201 3.27 -27.47 -4.00
N TYR A 202 3.99 -26.40 -3.68
CA TYR A 202 4.12 -25.25 -4.57
C TYR A 202 5.32 -25.31 -5.54
N CYS A 203 6.21 -26.31 -5.37
CA CYS A 203 7.44 -26.41 -6.16
C CYS A 203 7.34 -27.33 -7.38
N ASN A 204 6.37 -28.26 -7.41
CA ASN A 204 6.21 -29.22 -8.51
C ASN A 204 5.16 -28.79 -9.56
N GLY A 205 4.61 -27.57 -9.45
CA GLY A 205 3.65 -27.05 -10.43
C GLY A 205 2.35 -27.86 -10.53
N ILE A 206 1.98 -28.58 -9.47
CA ILE A 206 0.67 -29.22 -9.36
C ILE A 206 -0.36 -28.08 -9.26
N PRO A 207 -1.22 -27.85 -10.27
CA PRO A 207 -2.20 -26.80 -10.17
C PRO A 207 -3.16 -27.14 -9.02
N LEU A 208 -3.41 -26.18 -8.13
CA LEU A 208 -4.54 -26.23 -7.21
C LEU A 208 -5.78 -26.54 -8.04
N ARG A 209 -6.29 -27.77 -7.96
CA ARG A 209 -7.60 -28.10 -8.50
C ARG A 209 -8.60 -27.31 -7.66
N ARG A 210 -9.06 -26.19 -8.21
CA ARG A 210 -10.32 -25.57 -7.81
C ARG A 210 -11.39 -26.66 -7.93
N TYR A 211 -11.86 -27.12 -6.78
CA TYR A 211 -13.12 -27.84 -6.62
C TYR A 211 -14.17 -26.82 -6.15
#